data_AF-A0AAD5S9G4-F1
#
_entry.id   AF-A0AAD5S9G4-F1
#
_cell.length_a   1.000
_cell.length_b   1.000
_cell.length_c   1.000
_cell.angle_alpha   90.00
_cell.angle_beta   90.00
_cell.angle_gamma   90.00
#
_symmetry.space_group_name_H-M   'P 1'
#
loop_
_entity.id
_entity.type
_entity.pdbx_description
1 polymer ?
#
loop_
_entity_poly.entity_id
_entity_poly.type
_entity_poly.pdbx_seq_one_letter_code
_entity_poly.pdbx_strand_id
1 'polypeptide(L)'
;MAVEAGLVIHANPHNPWDCHSCLLFVCAAAVGDLAYTKYLLEAGGDVHADDDRALVETCAAGHVDVVKYLISKGAHVDVWEEEPLNRAGEKGHKDVIRVFLENGADPIAHPSVFRRAVRGGFLDVVHMMIETGVDARRTIDGTLPCAAYAGHIDIVRFLLNFIGTNALEYLRKAVKFAYEWGYNDIATLIFEKYHREGTLADLVEAVTWSHVPNLTLLLRNGVTDDGQALKIAIRRGHLPVVKILLYLAFEPHSWQNYDDNIRCACVGGHADVVDEILCYLRKDYFIGFALQKHPVTTLEYTVRNGHTKVIAVLLRHGLDPTTKTGHCCILPPKWVTQKSLSCLSNMAR
;
A
#
# COMPACT_ATOMS: atom_id res chain seq x y z
N MET A 1 -39.41 19.76 3.35
CA MET A 1 -40.64 19.22 2.72
C MET A 1 -41.48 18.33 3.65
N ALA A 2 -40.94 17.60 4.62
CA ALA A 2 -41.77 16.89 5.62
C ALA A 2 -42.38 17.83 6.68
N VAL A 3 -41.74 18.97 6.95
CA VAL A 3 -42.16 19.96 7.97
C VAL A 3 -43.44 20.73 7.59
N GLU A 4 -43.77 20.86 6.30
CA GLU A 4 -44.95 21.61 5.83
C GLU A 4 -46.21 20.76 5.68
N ALA A 5 -46.11 19.43 5.82
CA ALA A 5 -47.22 18.53 5.49
C ALA A 5 -48.21 18.27 6.64
N GLY A 6 -48.03 18.87 7.82
CA GLY A 6 -48.96 18.65 8.94
C GLY A 6 -49.14 17.17 9.28
N LEU A 7 -48.14 16.32 9.01
CA LEU A 7 -48.07 14.98 9.58
C LEU A 7 -47.80 15.17 11.07
N VAL A 8 -48.87 15.45 11.81
CA VAL A 8 -48.99 15.03 13.19
C VAL A 8 -48.89 13.52 13.12
N ILE A 9 -47.67 13.02 13.23
CA ILE A 9 -47.39 11.62 13.53
C ILE A 9 -47.95 11.44 14.94
N HIS A 10 -49.23 11.17 15.01
CA HIS A 10 -49.76 10.40 16.10
C HIS A 10 -48.90 9.15 16.13
N ALA A 11 -47.94 9.09 17.04
CA ALA A 11 -47.47 7.83 17.57
C ALA A 11 -48.75 7.01 17.79
N ASN A 12 -48.89 5.91 17.06
CA ASN A 12 -50.08 5.08 17.16
C ASN A 12 -50.27 4.79 18.66
N PRO A 13 -51.38 5.25 19.29
CA PRO A 13 -51.55 5.15 20.74
C PRO A 13 -51.66 3.69 21.20
N HIS A 14 -51.75 2.74 20.26
CA HIS A 14 -51.75 1.30 20.50
C HIS A 14 -50.43 0.60 20.12
N ASN A 15 -49.52 1.24 19.39
CA ASN A 15 -48.16 0.76 19.14
C ASN A 15 -47.23 1.90 18.67
N PRO A 16 -46.54 2.60 19.59
CA PRO A 16 -45.67 3.74 19.25
C PRO A 16 -44.47 3.41 18.33
N TRP A 17 -44.22 2.13 18.05
CA TRP A 17 -42.97 1.59 17.49
C TRP A 17 -43.11 0.94 16.11
N ASP A 18 -44.08 1.38 15.29
CA ASP A 18 -44.05 1.01 13.87
C ASP A 18 -42.71 1.52 13.27
N CYS A 19 -42.07 0.71 12.43
CA CYS A 19 -40.69 0.90 11.93
C CYS A 19 -40.39 2.31 11.38
N HIS A 20 -41.41 3.07 10.97
CA HIS A 20 -41.29 4.47 10.55
C HIS A 20 -40.89 5.43 11.68
N SER A 21 -41.40 5.24 12.91
CA SER A 21 -41.10 6.13 14.04
C SER A 21 -39.67 5.96 14.53
N CYS A 22 -39.18 4.71 14.62
CA CYS A 22 -37.79 4.41 14.95
C CYS A 22 -36.84 4.98 13.89
N LEU A 23 -37.15 4.78 12.60
CA LEU A 23 -36.34 5.33 11.51
C LEU A 23 -36.28 6.86 11.55
N LEU A 24 -37.40 7.54 11.83
CA LEU A 24 -37.44 8.99 11.92
C LEU A 24 -36.56 9.53 13.05
N PHE A 25 -36.59 8.89 14.22
CA PHE A 25 -35.74 9.24 15.35
C PHE A 25 -34.25 9.04 15.01
N VAL A 26 -33.88 7.89 14.45
CA VAL A 26 -32.51 7.61 14.02
C VAL A 26 -32.06 8.63 12.97
N CYS A 27 -32.89 8.94 11.98
CA CYS A 27 -32.56 9.95 10.98
C CYS A 27 -32.39 11.35 11.57
N ALA A 28 -33.28 11.78 12.48
CA ALA A 28 -33.19 13.07 13.15
C ALA A 28 -31.87 13.21 13.93
N ALA A 29 -31.49 12.17 14.66
CA ALA A 29 -30.25 12.13 15.40
C ALA A 29 -29.02 12.11 14.46
N ALA A 30 -29.06 11.29 13.39
CA ALA A 30 -27.98 11.14 12.43
C ALA A 30 -27.69 12.39 11.58
N VAL A 31 -28.69 13.25 11.36
CA VAL A 31 -28.48 14.56 10.68
C VAL A 31 -28.13 15.69 11.65
N GLY A 32 -28.12 15.43 12.96
CA GLY A 32 -27.77 16.41 13.98
C GLY A 32 -28.91 17.36 14.37
N ASP A 33 -30.17 17.03 14.08
CA ASP A 33 -31.30 17.87 14.47
C ASP A 33 -31.62 17.65 15.96
N LEU A 34 -30.87 18.34 16.83
CA LEU A 34 -31.06 18.26 18.28
C LEU A 34 -32.47 18.66 18.72
N ALA A 35 -33.06 19.68 18.09
CA ALA A 35 -34.37 20.17 18.46
C ALA A 35 -35.45 19.11 18.18
N TYR A 36 -35.38 18.48 17.00
CA TYR A 36 -36.32 17.44 16.64
C TYR A 36 -36.07 16.13 17.39
N THR A 37 -34.81 15.77 17.63
CA THR A 37 -34.43 14.62 18.47
C THR A 37 -34.97 14.78 19.90
N LYS A 38 -34.87 15.99 20.47
CA LYS A 38 -35.48 16.33 21.77
C LYS A 38 -36.98 16.16 21.76
N TYR A 39 -37.65 16.76 20.78
CA TYR A 39 -39.10 16.68 20.63
C TYR A 39 -39.59 15.23 20.56
N LEU A 40 -38.92 14.37 19.79
CA LEU A 40 -39.30 12.95 19.66
C LEU A 40 -39.16 12.17 20.97
N LEU A 41 -38.08 12.38 21.73
CA LEU A 41 -37.91 11.74 23.04
C LEU A 41 -38.88 12.30 24.10
N GLU A 42 -39.15 13.60 24.09
CA GLU A 42 -40.14 14.23 24.98
C GLU A 42 -41.58 13.79 24.65
N ALA A 43 -41.86 13.45 23.39
CA ALA A 43 -43.13 12.86 22.94
C ALA A 43 -43.29 11.37 23.31
N GLY A 44 -42.37 10.80 24.09
CA GLY A 44 -42.40 9.40 24.52
C GLY A 44 -41.58 8.44 23.65
N GLY A 45 -40.69 8.94 22.81
CA GLY A 45 -39.72 8.13 22.07
C GLY A 45 -38.79 7.35 23.00
N ASP A 46 -38.33 6.19 22.53
CA ASP A 46 -37.41 5.30 23.25
C ASP A 46 -36.02 5.59 22.74
N VAL A 47 -35.14 5.97 23.67
CA VAL A 47 -33.74 6.24 23.36
C VAL A 47 -33.03 4.99 22.83
N HIS A 48 -33.52 3.81 23.23
CA HIS A 48 -32.99 2.49 22.86
C HIS A 48 -33.60 1.90 21.59
N ALA A 49 -34.39 2.69 20.84
CA ALA A 49 -34.99 2.26 19.60
C ALA A 49 -33.93 1.71 18.62
N ASP A 50 -34.22 0.54 18.04
CA ASP A 50 -33.30 -0.20 17.15
C ASP A 50 -31.92 -0.46 17.80
N ASP A 51 -31.91 -0.82 19.09
CA ASP A 51 -30.71 -1.14 19.86
C ASP A 51 -29.70 0.01 19.83
N ASP A 52 -30.14 1.19 20.28
CA ASP A 52 -29.38 2.44 20.31
C ASP A 52 -28.74 2.87 18.96
N ARG A 53 -29.34 2.45 17.81
CA ARG A 53 -28.87 2.85 16.45
C ARG A 53 -28.67 4.35 16.30
N ALA A 54 -29.54 5.13 16.93
CA ALA A 54 -29.47 6.58 16.92
C ALA A 54 -28.11 7.08 17.45
N LEU A 55 -27.59 6.50 18.54
CA LEU A 55 -26.28 6.87 19.08
C LEU A 55 -25.16 6.51 18.10
N VAL A 56 -25.21 5.31 17.50
CA VAL A 56 -24.20 4.84 16.54
C VAL A 56 -24.10 5.75 15.32
N GLU A 57 -25.24 6.08 14.70
CA GLU A 57 -25.27 6.95 13.52
C GLU A 57 -24.86 8.39 13.85
N THR A 58 -25.29 8.90 15.01
CA THR A 58 -24.89 10.23 15.48
C THR A 58 -23.37 10.31 15.72
N CYS A 59 -22.78 9.26 16.30
CA CYS A 59 -21.33 9.18 16.50
C CYS A 59 -20.58 9.05 15.18
N ALA A 60 -21.12 8.35 14.18
CA ALA A 60 -20.55 8.30 12.83
C ALA A 60 -20.62 9.66 12.11
N ALA A 61 -21.68 10.43 12.35
CA ALA A 61 -21.89 11.74 11.75
C ALA A 61 -21.13 12.88 12.47
N GLY A 62 -20.82 12.71 13.76
CA GLY A 62 -20.01 13.66 14.54
C GLY A 62 -20.82 14.72 15.28
N HIS A 63 -22.13 14.53 15.47
CA HIS A 63 -23.01 15.52 16.12
C HIS A 63 -22.90 15.46 17.66
N VAL A 64 -21.89 16.15 18.19
CA VAL A 64 -21.50 16.14 19.63
C VAL A 64 -22.65 16.50 20.57
N ASP A 65 -23.48 17.47 20.20
CA ASP A 65 -24.61 17.95 20.99
C ASP A 65 -25.73 16.91 21.10
N VAL A 66 -26.03 16.22 19.99
CA VAL A 66 -26.95 15.08 19.97
C VAL A 66 -26.37 13.90 20.75
N VAL A 67 -25.08 13.58 20.60
CA VAL A 67 -24.41 12.52 21.39
C VAL A 67 -24.56 12.79 22.89
N LYS A 68 -24.22 14.01 23.35
CA LYS A 68 -24.36 14.40 24.76
C LYS A 68 -25.80 14.24 25.25
N TYR A 69 -26.76 14.63 24.42
CA TYR A 69 -28.18 14.50 24.76
C TYR A 69 -28.62 13.05 24.87
N LEU A 70 -28.29 12.20 23.91
CA LEU A 70 -28.63 10.76 23.93
C LEU A 70 -28.02 10.05 25.15
N ILE A 71 -26.75 10.31 25.47
CA ILE A 71 -26.09 9.78 26.68
C ILE A 71 -26.81 10.27 27.94
N SER A 72 -27.19 11.55 28.00
CA SER A 72 -27.94 12.09 29.15
C SER A 72 -29.33 11.47 29.34
N LYS A 73 -29.87 10.85 28.29
CA LYS A 73 -31.14 10.12 28.30
C LYS A 73 -30.98 8.63 28.56
N GLY A 74 -29.75 8.15 28.76
CA GLY A 74 -29.45 6.78 29.15
C GLY A 74 -29.05 5.86 28.02
N ALA A 75 -28.81 6.36 26.80
CA ALA A 75 -28.33 5.54 25.67
C ALA A 75 -27.08 4.72 26.06
N HIS A 76 -27.03 3.44 25.69
CA HIS A 76 -25.89 2.58 26.00
C HIS A 76 -24.68 2.96 25.15
N VAL A 77 -23.60 3.39 25.80
CA VAL A 77 -22.37 3.85 25.12
C VAL A 77 -21.56 2.71 24.52
N ASP A 78 -21.79 1.48 24.96
CA ASP A 78 -21.07 0.25 24.59
C ASP A 78 -21.84 -0.64 23.61
N VAL A 79 -22.92 -0.12 23.00
CA VAL A 79 -23.76 -0.89 22.06
C VAL A 79 -22.97 -1.45 20.87
N TRP A 80 -23.35 -2.65 20.44
CA TRP A 80 -22.70 -3.42 19.35
C TRP A 80 -21.19 -3.54 19.46
N GLU A 81 -20.70 -3.95 20.63
CA GLU A 81 -19.26 -4.05 20.88
C GLU A 81 -18.57 -2.69 20.67
N GLU A 82 -19.16 -1.64 21.25
CA GLU A 82 -18.61 -0.26 21.26
C GLU A 82 -18.57 0.39 19.86
N GLU A 83 -19.49 0.00 18.97
CA GLU A 83 -19.60 0.54 17.63
C GLU A 83 -19.75 2.08 17.57
N PRO A 84 -20.44 2.78 18.50
CA PRO A 84 -20.50 4.25 18.48
C PRO A 84 -19.11 4.89 18.53
N LEU A 85 -18.27 4.47 19.48
CA LEU A 85 -16.94 5.03 19.65
C LEU A 85 -16.01 4.62 18.49
N ASN A 86 -16.16 3.39 18.00
CA ASN A 86 -15.45 2.90 16.81
C ASN A 86 -15.76 3.74 15.56
N ARG A 87 -17.03 4.10 15.34
CA ARG A 87 -17.45 4.96 14.23
C ARG A 87 -16.91 6.38 14.37
N ALA A 88 -16.93 6.93 15.57
CA ALA A 88 -16.31 8.23 15.83
C ALA A 88 -14.80 8.22 15.49
N GLY A 89 -14.07 7.16 15.88
CA GLY A 89 -12.66 6.97 15.54
C GLY A 89 -12.40 6.78 14.04
N GLU A 90 -13.25 6.01 13.34
CA GLU A 90 -13.15 5.80 11.89
C GLU A 90 -13.40 7.07 11.06
N LYS A 91 -14.15 8.02 11.62
CA LYS A 91 -14.50 9.28 10.96
C LYS A 91 -13.74 10.49 11.49
N GLY A 92 -12.91 10.31 12.52
CA GLY A 92 -12.06 11.37 13.06
C GLY A 92 -12.77 12.35 13.98
N HIS A 93 -13.91 11.97 14.57
CA HIS A 93 -14.72 12.85 15.40
C HIS A 93 -14.16 12.98 16.81
N LYS A 94 -13.06 13.74 16.92
CA LYS A 94 -12.30 13.97 18.16
C LYS A 94 -13.18 14.37 19.34
N ASP A 95 -14.12 15.29 19.13
CA ASP A 95 -14.95 15.81 20.21
C ASP A 95 -16.02 14.80 20.67
N VAL A 96 -16.49 13.92 19.78
CA VAL A 96 -17.35 12.80 20.18
C VAL A 96 -16.57 11.83 21.07
N ILE A 97 -15.35 11.46 20.67
CA ILE A 97 -14.49 10.58 21.48
C ILE A 97 -14.24 11.20 22.86
N ARG A 98 -13.97 12.51 22.92
CA ARG A 98 -13.81 13.23 24.19
C ARG A 98 -15.02 13.10 25.11
N VAL A 99 -16.23 13.24 24.58
CA VAL A 99 -17.47 13.07 25.36
C VAL A 99 -17.56 11.67 25.94
N PHE A 100 -17.20 10.64 25.19
CA PHE A 100 -17.22 9.26 25.70
C PHE A 100 -16.19 9.07 26.83
N LEU A 101 -14.97 9.59 26.65
CA LEU A 101 -13.92 9.53 27.69
C LEU A 101 -14.33 10.26 28.97
N GLU A 102 -14.98 11.43 28.85
CA GLU A 102 -15.54 12.18 29.99
C GLU A 102 -16.66 11.42 30.72
N ASN A 103 -17.38 10.55 30.01
CA ASN A 103 -18.46 9.71 30.55
C ASN A 103 -17.98 8.30 30.96
N GLY A 104 -16.67 8.11 31.13
CA GLY A 104 -16.10 6.89 31.72
C GLY A 104 -15.81 5.76 30.73
N ALA A 105 -15.85 6.00 29.42
CA ALA A 105 -15.32 5.06 28.44
C ALA A 105 -13.81 4.89 28.67
N ASP A 106 -13.33 3.65 28.76
CA ASP A 106 -11.92 3.37 29.02
C ASP A 106 -11.10 3.45 27.71
N PRO A 107 -10.23 4.45 27.52
CA PRO A 107 -9.44 4.57 26.30
C PRO A 107 -8.57 3.33 26.01
N ILE A 108 -8.17 2.58 27.06
CA ILE A 108 -7.32 1.39 26.95
C ILE A 108 -8.14 0.16 26.52
N ALA A 109 -9.42 0.07 26.93
CA ALA A 109 -10.32 -0.99 26.51
C ALA A 109 -10.63 -0.96 25.00
N HIS A 110 -10.34 0.16 24.33
CA HIS A 110 -10.75 0.41 22.95
C HIS A 110 -9.59 0.46 21.93
N PRO A 111 -8.71 -0.57 21.82
CA PRO A 111 -7.61 -0.56 20.85
C PRO A 111 -8.10 -0.49 19.39
N SER A 112 -9.35 -0.90 19.15
CA SER A 112 -10.02 -0.83 17.85
C SER A 112 -10.27 0.60 17.38
N VAL A 113 -10.64 1.51 18.28
CA VAL A 113 -10.88 2.95 17.98
C VAL A 113 -9.58 3.61 17.57
N PHE A 114 -8.50 3.38 18.34
CA PHE A 114 -7.17 3.89 18.01
C PHE A 114 -6.69 3.39 16.64
N ARG A 115 -6.84 2.09 16.36
CA ARG A 115 -6.48 1.52 15.05
C ARG A 115 -7.30 2.11 13.90
N ARG A 116 -8.61 2.34 14.10
CA ARG A 116 -9.49 3.00 13.12
C ARG A 116 -9.05 4.44 12.85
N ALA A 117 -8.73 5.21 13.90
CA ALA A 117 -8.21 6.57 13.76
C ALA A 117 -6.87 6.59 12.99
N VAL A 118 -5.96 5.66 13.30
CA VAL A 118 -4.69 5.50 12.58
C VAL A 118 -4.91 5.17 11.10
N ARG A 119 -5.82 4.24 10.80
CA ARG A 119 -6.15 3.87 9.41
C ARG A 119 -6.84 5.01 8.65
N GLY A 120 -7.65 5.80 9.35
CA GLY A 120 -8.38 6.96 8.81
C GLY A 120 -7.51 8.19 8.59
N GLY A 121 -6.33 8.29 9.22
CA GLY A 121 -5.43 9.43 9.06
C GLY A 121 -5.66 10.57 10.07
N PHE A 122 -6.39 10.32 11.15
CA PHE A 122 -6.77 11.34 12.13
C PHE A 122 -5.70 11.50 13.22
N LEU A 123 -4.62 12.20 12.89
CA LEU A 123 -3.48 12.41 13.79
C LEU A 123 -3.88 13.09 15.11
N ASP A 124 -4.82 14.02 15.07
CA ASP A 124 -5.34 14.75 16.23
C ASP A 124 -6.12 13.85 17.23
N VAL A 125 -6.83 12.84 16.72
CA VAL A 125 -7.44 11.78 17.51
C VAL A 125 -6.37 10.87 18.09
N VAL A 126 -5.41 10.44 17.27
CA VAL A 126 -4.27 9.60 17.71
C VAL A 126 -3.49 10.26 18.85
N HIS A 127 -3.21 11.56 18.75
CA HIS A 127 -2.58 12.33 19.83
C HIS A 127 -3.40 12.31 21.12
N MET A 128 -4.68 12.68 21.03
CA MET A 128 -5.57 12.75 22.20
C MET A 128 -5.69 11.39 22.90
N MET A 129 -5.81 10.29 22.13
CA MET A 129 -5.89 8.96 22.71
C MET A 129 -4.61 8.57 23.47
N ILE A 130 -3.43 8.91 22.93
CA ILE A 130 -2.15 8.67 23.62
C ILE A 130 -2.04 9.54 24.89
N GLU A 131 -2.48 10.80 24.85
CA GLU A 131 -2.52 11.67 26.04
C GLU A 131 -3.45 11.12 27.13
N THR A 132 -4.53 10.45 26.74
CA THR A 132 -5.50 9.85 27.67
C THR A 132 -5.05 8.50 28.25
N GLY A 133 -3.86 8.01 27.88
CA GLY A 133 -3.25 6.82 28.48
C GLY A 133 -3.26 5.56 27.62
N VAL A 134 -3.68 5.64 26.34
CA VAL A 134 -3.46 4.52 25.41
C VAL A 134 -1.97 4.23 25.31
N ASP A 135 -1.58 3.00 25.67
CA ASP A 135 -0.19 2.58 25.58
C ASP A 135 0.23 2.44 24.11
N ALA A 136 0.83 3.52 23.61
CA ALA A 136 1.39 3.59 22.27
C ALA A 136 2.35 2.44 22.00
N ARG A 137 3.11 1.94 23.00
CA ARG A 137 4.11 0.86 22.84
C ARG A 137 3.49 -0.51 22.66
N ARG A 138 2.44 -0.84 23.42
CA ARG A 138 1.74 -2.12 23.30
C ARG A 138 0.85 -2.19 22.06
N THR A 139 0.44 -1.04 21.53
CA THR A 139 -0.45 -0.94 20.36
C THR A 139 0.32 -0.88 19.03
N ILE A 140 1.65 -0.73 19.04
CA ILE A 140 2.51 -0.69 17.83
C ILE A 140 2.33 -1.92 16.95
N ASP A 141 2.12 -3.08 17.59
CA ASP A 141 2.02 -4.39 16.98
C ASP A 141 1.02 -4.48 15.80
N GLY A 142 -0.02 -3.63 15.82
CA GLY A 142 -0.95 -3.49 14.69
C GLY A 142 -0.97 -2.12 14.02
N THR A 143 -0.51 -1.06 14.70
CA THR A 143 -0.88 0.31 14.31
C THR A 143 0.12 0.95 13.36
N LEU A 144 1.43 0.74 13.57
CA LEU A 144 2.44 1.27 12.64
C LEU A 144 2.32 0.65 11.23
N PRO A 145 2.20 -0.68 11.07
CA PRO A 145 1.95 -1.25 9.75
C PRO A 145 0.65 -0.75 9.12
N CYS A 146 -0.41 -0.53 9.91
CA CYS A 146 -1.66 0.05 9.41
C CYS A 146 -1.48 1.50 8.93
N ALA A 147 -0.73 2.33 9.64
CA ALA A 147 -0.43 3.71 9.23
C ALA A 147 0.35 3.74 7.91
N ALA A 148 1.35 2.85 7.77
CA ALA A 148 2.13 2.70 6.54
C ALA A 148 1.30 2.17 5.37
N TYR A 149 0.45 1.16 5.60
CA TYR A 149 -0.49 0.63 4.62
C TYR A 149 -1.48 1.71 4.13
N ALA A 150 -1.95 2.58 5.04
CA ALA A 150 -2.87 3.66 4.72
C ALA A 150 -2.20 4.91 4.11
N GLY A 151 -0.87 4.99 4.13
CA GLY A 151 -0.12 6.11 3.54
C GLY A 151 -0.01 7.37 4.42
N HIS A 152 -0.30 7.27 5.72
CA HIS A 152 -0.35 8.43 6.62
C HIS A 152 1.02 8.74 7.23
N ILE A 153 1.87 9.47 6.50
CA ILE A 153 3.26 9.76 6.89
C ILE A 153 3.38 10.47 8.26
N ASP A 154 2.48 11.40 8.58
CA ASP A 154 2.56 12.15 9.84
C ASP A 154 2.26 11.26 11.04
N ILE A 155 1.30 10.34 10.89
CA ILE A 155 1.02 9.33 11.90
C ILE A 155 2.19 8.36 12.02
N VAL A 156 2.76 7.89 10.90
CA VAL A 156 3.98 7.06 10.94
C VAL A 156 5.06 7.77 11.73
N ARG A 157 5.40 9.01 11.37
CA ARG A 157 6.43 9.83 12.03
C ARG A 157 6.19 9.96 13.54
N PHE A 158 4.94 10.21 13.92
CA PHE A 158 4.55 10.30 15.32
C PHE A 158 4.70 8.96 16.05
N LEU A 159 4.18 7.86 15.50
CA LEU A 159 4.28 6.52 16.07
C LEU A 159 5.73 6.05 16.21
N LEU A 160 6.62 6.43 15.28
CA LEU A 160 8.05 6.14 15.38
C LEU A 160 8.70 6.77 16.63
N ASN A 161 8.07 7.72 17.34
CA ASN A 161 8.64 8.24 18.58
C ASN A 161 8.42 7.31 19.78
N PHE A 162 7.52 6.32 19.66
CA PHE A 162 7.15 5.44 20.76
C PHE A 162 7.75 4.03 20.65
N ILE A 163 8.35 3.68 19.52
CA ILE A 163 8.86 2.33 19.25
C ILE A 163 10.04 1.96 20.18
N GLY A 164 9.91 0.80 20.83
CA GLY A 164 10.98 0.15 21.61
C GLY A 164 11.82 -0.83 20.77
N THR A 165 12.86 -1.40 21.38
CA THR A 165 13.87 -2.27 20.72
C THR A 165 13.31 -3.57 20.12
N ASN A 166 12.14 -4.03 20.57
CA ASN A 166 11.56 -5.32 20.16
C ASN A 166 10.60 -5.23 18.96
N ALA A 167 10.47 -4.06 18.32
CA ALA A 167 9.49 -3.84 17.24
C ALA A 167 10.03 -4.10 15.81
N LEU A 168 11.14 -4.81 15.67
CA LEU A 168 11.81 -5.00 14.37
C LEU A 168 10.89 -5.65 13.33
N GLU A 169 10.08 -6.64 13.74
CA GLU A 169 9.12 -7.31 12.86
C GLU A 169 8.06 -6.33 12.33
N TYR A 170 7.51 -5.47 13.18
CA TYR A 170 6.48 -4.50 12.80
C TYR A 170 7.04 -3.39 11.91
N LEU A 171 8.27 -2.96 12.16
CA LEU A 171 8.99 -2.02 11.30
C LEU A 171 9.17 -2.61 9.90
N ARG A 172 9.62 -3.87 9.80
CA ARG A 172 9.75 -4.57 8.51
C ARG A 172 8.42 -4.68 7.79
N LYS A 173 7.36 -5.06 8.51
CA LYS A 173 6.01 -5.14 7.95
C LYS A 173 5.52 -3.78 7.44
N ALA A 174 5.79 -2.70 8.17
CA ALA A 174 5.45 -1.34 7.76
C ALA A 174 6.23 -0.89 6.51
N VAL A 175 7.54 -1.16 6.45
CA VAL A 175 8.37 -0.89 5.26
C VAL A 175 7.85 -1.68 4.06
N LYS A 176 7.53 -2.96 4.23
CA LYS A 176 6.96 -3.80 3.18
C LYS A 176 5.65 -3.23 2.63
N PHE A 177 4.73 -2.81 3.49
CA PHE A 177 3.51 -2.14 3.04
C PHE A 177 3.80 -0.81 2.33
N ALA A 178 4.72 -0.01 2.84
CA ALA A 178 5.11 1.23 2.17
C ALA A 178 5.68 0.96 0.75
N TYR A 179 6.46 -0.10 0.58
CA TYR A 179 6.93 -0.53 -0.74
C TYR A 179 5.81 -1.03 -1.66
N GLU A 180 4.91 -1.89 -1.15
CA GLU A 180 3.79 -2.46 -1.91
C GLU A 180 2.87 -1.38 -2.50
N TRP A 181 2.65 -0.30 -1.74
CA TRP A 181 1.79 0.82 -2.13
C TRP A 181 2.55 2.01 -2.73
N GLY A 182 3.88 1.94 -2.83
CA GLY A 182 4.71 2.99 -3.43
C GLY A 182 4.88 4.26 -2.58
N TYR A 183 4.66 4.18 -1.26
CA TYR A 183 4.88 5.27 -0.32
C TYR A 183 6.38 5.42 0.03
N ASN A 184 7.15 5.92 -0.94
CA ASN A 184 8.61 6.02 -0.82
C ASN A 184 9.06 6.82 0.41
N ASP A 185 8.40 7.95 0.71
CA ASP A 185 8.76 8.80 1.85
C ASP A 185 8.57 8.07 3.20
N ILE A 186 7.53 7.24 3.30
CA ILE A 186 7.27 6.42 4.49
C ILE A 186 8.34 5.34 4.59
N ALA A 187 8.64 4.65 3.48
CA ALA A 187 9.63 3.59 3.47
C ALA A 187 11.02 4.12 3.85
N THR A 188 11.43 5.27 3.31
CA THR A 188 12.70 5.92 3.68
C THR A 188 12.70 6.40 5.14
N LEU A 189 11.63 7.04 5.59
CA LEU A 189 11.51 7.52 6.98
C LEU A 189 11.68 6.39 8.00
N ILE A 190 11.00 5.26 7.79
CA ILE A 190 11.09 4.11 8.69
C ILE A 190 12.48 3.48 8.61
N PHE A 191 13.03 3.37 7.40
CA PHE A 191 14.32 2.73 7.17
C PHE A 191 15.48 3.52 7.81
N GLU A 192 15.55 4.83 7.59
CA GLU A 192 16.61 5.71 8.15
C GLU A 192 16.62 5.71 9.68
N LYS A 193 15.45 5.63 10.31
CA LYS A 193 15.34 5.71 11.77
C LYS A 193 15.71 4.41 12.48
N TYR A 194 15.56 3.24 11.83
CA TYR A 194 15.71 1.94 12.49
C TYR A 194 16.71 0.97 11.85
N HIS A 195 16.87 0.97 10.54
CA HIS A 195 17.72 0.00 9.83
C HIS A 195 19.05 0.65 9.44
N ARG A 196 19.83 1.06 10.46
CA ARG A 196 21.12 1.74 10.23
C ARG A 196 22.14 0.89 9.50
N GLU A 197 22.14 -0.42 9.72
CA GLU A 197 23.05 -1.35 9.04
C GLU A 197 22.36 -2.03 7.85
N GLY A 198 21.08 -2.37 8.00
CA GLY A 198 20.30 -3.08 6.98
C GLY A 198 20.72 -4.54 6.82
N THR A 199 19.83 -5.37 6.28
CA THR A 199 20.07 -6.81 6.08
C THR A 199 19.90 -7.20 4.62
N LEU A 200 20.37 -8.39 4.27
CA LEU A 200 20.18 -8.95 2.92
C LEU A 200 18.69 -9.03 2.53
N ALA A 201 17.81 -9.32 3.49
CA ALA A 201 16.36 -9.35 3.24
C ALA A 201 15.85 -7.96 2.82
N ASP A 202 16.35 -6.90 3.44
CA ASP A 202 15.96 -5.53 3.12
C ASP A 202 16.45 -5.10 1.74
N LEU A 203 17.64 -5.57 1.33
CA LEU A 203 18.15 -5.40 -0.04
C LEU A 203 17.22 -6.06 -1.06
N VAL A 204 16.84 -7.32 -0.82
CA VAL A 204 15.95 -8.06 -1.71
C VAL A 204 14.58 -7.38 -1.82
N GLU A 205 14.03 -6.87 -0.72
CA GLU A 205 12.75 -6.15 -0.72
C GLU A 205 12.83 -4.81 -1.46
N ALA A 206 13.85 -3.98 -1.17
CA ALA A 206 14.05 -2.70 -1.85
C ALA A 206 14.20 -2.88 -3.36
N VAL A 207 14.95 -3.91 -3.78
CA VAL A 207 15.11 -4.26 -5.19
C VAL A 207 13.82 -4.78 -5.81
N THR A 208 13.09 -5.64 -5.09
CA THR A 208 11.80 -6.20 -5.54
C THR A 208 10.80 -5.12 -5.92
N TRP A 209 10.73 -4.05 -5.13
CA TRP A 209 9.78 -2.95 -5.31
C TRP A 209 10.37 -1.72 -6.00
N SER A 210 11.58 -1.83 -6.56
CA SER A 210 12.27 -0.72 -7.24
C SER A 210 12.51 0.53 -6.39
N HIS A 211 12.72 0.36 -5.08
CA HIS A 211 12.87 1.46 -4.14
C HIS A 211 14.33 1.96 -4.07
N VAL A 212 14.66 2.91 -4.96
CA VAL A 212 16.02 3.46 -5.15
C VAL A 212 16.65 4.09 -3.90
N PRO A 213 15.94 4.89 -3.07
CA PRO A 213 16.57 5.52 -1.90
C PRO A 213 17.13 4.50 -0.90
N ASN A 214 16.29 3.55 -0.47
CA ASN A 214 16.70 2.52 0.48
C ASN A 214 17.73 1.55 -0.14
N LEU A 215 17.62 1.22 -1.43
CA LEU A 215 18.66 0.46 -2.13
C LEU A 215 20.02 1.16 -2.04
N THR A 216 20.06 2.46 -2.34
CA THR A 216 21.32 3.23 -2.34
C THR A 216 21.91 3.29 -0.94
N LEU A 217 21.07 3.46 0.09
CA LEU A 217 21.49 3.46 1.48
C LEU A 217 22.06 2.09 1.92
N LEU A 218 21.38 1.00 1.55
CA LEU A 218 21.83 -0.37 1.82
C LEU A 218 23.19 -0.68 1.19
N LEU A 219 23.38 -0.30 -0.08
CA LEU A 219 24.66 -0.49 -0.77
C LEU A 219 25.78 0.35 -0.14
N ARG A 220 25.50 1.60 0.28
CA ARG A 220 26.46 2.44 1.00
C ARG A 220 26.88 1.84 2.35
N ASN A 221 25.99 1.10 2.99
CA ASN A 221 26.28 0.36 4.21
C ASN A 221 27.02 -0.96 3.97
N GLY A 222 27.34 -1.29 2.71
CA GLY A 222 28.06 -2.52 2.36
C GLY A 222 27.18 -3.77 2.29
N VAL A 223 25.85 -3.63 2.29
CA VAL A 223 24.94 -4.77 2.10
C VAL A 223 24.96 -5.18 0.63
N THR A 224 25.63 -6.27 0.32
CA THR A 224 25.71 -6.85 -1.03
C THR A 224 25.37 -8.33 -1.01
N ASP A 225 25.08 -8.91 -2.17
CA ASP A 225 24.83 -10.34 -2.34
C ASP A 225 25.64 -10.95 -3.48
N ASP A 226 25.48 -12.25 -3.69
CA ASP A 226 26.14 -13.03 -4.73
C ASP A 226 25.54 -12.84 -6.15
N GLY A 227 24.74 -11.80 -6.37
CA GLY A 227 24.09 -11.51 -7.66
C GLY A 227 22.59 -11.80 -7.71
N GLN A 228 21.97 -12.22 -6.60
CA GLN A 228 20.53 -12.52 -6.55
C GLN A 228 19.66 -11.26 -6.70
N ALA A 229 20.04 -10.16 -6.06
CA ALA A 229 19.39 -8.86 -6.16
C ALA A 229 19.31 -8.42 -7.62
N LEU A 230 20.42 -8.51 -8.34
CA LEU A 230 20.46 -8.17 -9.76
C LEU A 230 19.53 -9.06 -10.59
N LYS A 231 19.53 -10.38 -10.35
CA LYS A 231 18.61 -11.31 -11.01
C LYS A 231 17.14 -10.92 -10.79
N ILE A 232 16.78 -10.52 -9.57
CA ILE A 232 15.41 -10.08 -9.23
C ILE A 232 15.06 -8.78 -9.97
N ALA A 233 15.96 -7.79 -9.95
CA ALA A 233 15.77 -6.51 -10.64
C ALA A 233 15.54 -6.71 -12.14
N ILE A 234 16.33 -7.59 -12.76
CA ILE A 234 16.24 -7.91 -14.19
C ILE A 234 14.93 -8.61 -14.52
N ARG A 235 14.52 -9.62 -13.76
CA ARG A 235 13.25 -10.34 -14.00
C ARG A 235 12.05 -9.39 -13.93
N ARG A 236 12.10 -8.40 -13.04
CA ARG A 236 11.03 -7.40 -12.88
C ARG A 236 11.11 -6.21 -13.84
N GLY A 237 12.24 -6.02 -14.52
CA GLY A 237 12.40 -4.91 -15.48
C GLY A 237 12.75 -3.57 -14.83
N HIS A 238 13.26 -3.57 -13.61
CA HIS A 238 13.52 -2.35 -12.84
C HIS A 238 14.82 -1.66 -13.28
N LEU A 239 14.80 -0.99 -14.43
CA LEU A 239 15.99 -0.36 -15.04
C LEU A 239 16.82 0.52 -14.08
N PRO A 240 16.22 1.41 -13.24
CA PRO A 240 17.01 2.23 -12.33
C PRO A 240 17.81 1.40 -11.32
N VAL A 241 17.19 0.34 -10.79
CA VAL A 241 17.83 -0.60 -9.86
C VAL A 241 18.91 -1.42 -10.56
N VAL A 242 18.64 -1.89 -11.78
CA VAL A 242 19.64 -2.59 -12.59
C VAL A 242 20.88 -1.70 -12.75
N LYS A 243 20.73 -0.46 -13.22
CA LYS A 243 21.85 0.49 -13.34
C LYS A 243 22.65 0.62 -12.06
N ILE A 244 21.98 0.89 -10.94
CA ILE A 244 22.64 1.04 -9.64
C ILE A 244 23.45 -0.21 -9.29
N LEU A 245 22.86 -1.40 -9.42
CA LEU A 245 23.54 -2.65 -9.10
C LEU A 245 24.73 -2.91 -10.04
N LEU A 246 24.56 -2.71 -11.35
CA LEU A 246 25.62 -2.90 -12.36
C LEU A 246 26.85 -2.02 -12.08
N TYR A 247 26.62 -0.74 -11.75
CA TYR A 247 27.70 0.25 -11.68
C TYR A 247 28.26 0.49 -10.28
N LEU A 248 27.51 0.17 -9.21
CA LEU A 248 27.94 0.46 -7.83
C LEU A 248 28.16 -0.79 -6.97
N ALA A 249 27.57 -1.94 -7.29
CA ALA A 249 27.57 -3.10 -6.40
C ALA A 249 28.39 -4.31 -6.89
N PHE A 250 28.54 -4.49 -8.20
CA PHE A 250 29.24 -5.65 -8.76
C PHE A 250 30.52 -5.25 -9.47
N GLU A 251 31.61 -5.96 -9.17
CA GLU A 251 32.77 -5.97 -10.05
C GLU A 251 32.44 -6.78 -11.33
N PRO A 252 32.92 -6.36 -12.51
CA PRO A 252 32.66 -7.01 -13.81
C PRO A 252 33.12 -8.47 -13.92
N HIS A 253 33.67 -9.09 -12.89
CA HIS A 253 34.30 -10.42 -12.94
C HIS A 253 33.72 -11.42 -11.93
N SER A 254 32.81 -11.01 -11.04
CA SER A 254 32.13 -11.90 -10.08
C SER A 254 30.84 -12.54 -10.62
N TRP A 255 30.39 -12.12 -11.80
CA TRP A 255 29.18 -12.61 -12.46
C TRP A 255 29.38 -14.01 -13.05
N GLN A 256 29.21 -15.02 -12.21
CA GLN A 256 28.82 -16.32 -12.71
C GLN A 256 27.35 -16.19 -13.17
N ASN A 257 27.05 -16.42 -14.47
CA ASN A 257 25.71 -16.45 -15.10
C ASN A 257 25.21 -15.18 -15.88
N TYR A 258 26.05 -14.51 -16.67
CA TYR A 258 25.62 -13.46 -17.61
C TYR A 258 24.48 -13.89 -18.56
N ASP A 259 24.60 -15.10 -19.10
CA ASP A 259 23.69 -15.65 -20.11
C ASP A 259 22.27 -15.79 -19.54
N ASP A 260 22.16 -16.19 -18.26
CA ASP A 260 20.89 -16.32 -17.57
C ASP A 260 20.23 -14.97 -17.29
N ASN A 261 21.02 -13.94 -16.98
CA ASN A 261 20.52 -12.59 -16.71
C ASN A 261 19.95 -11.96 -17.98
N ILE A 262 20.69 -11.99 -19.09
CA ILE A 262 20.21 -11.52 -20.40
C ILE A 262 18.98 -12.33 -20.82
N ARG A 263 19.01 -13.66 -20.66
CA ARG A 263 17.86 -14.51 -20.95
C ARG A 263 16.62 -14.11 -20.15
N CYS A 264 16.74 -13.89 -18.84
CA CYS A 264 15.63 -13.45 -18.00
C CYS A 264 15.06 -12.10 -18.47
N ALA A 265 15.91 -11.12 -18.80
CA ALA A 265 15.50 -9.82 -19.32
C ALA A 265 14.72 -9.96 -20.64
N CYS A 266 15.25 -10.79 -21.54
CA CYS A 266 14.68 -11.10 -22.84
C CYS A 266 13.30 -11.78 -22.72
N VAL A 267 13.19 -12.82 -21.88
CA VAL A 267 11.94 -13.54 -21.63
C VAL A 267 10.87 -12.64 -21.01
N GLY A 268 11.28 -11.69 -20.15
CA GLY A 268 10.39 -10.70 -19.54
C GLY A 268 10.00 -9.53 -20.46
N GLY A 269 10.61 -9.42 -21.64
CA GLY A 269 10.31 -8.34 -22.59
C GLY A 269 10.93 -6.98 -22.24
N HIS A 270 11.90 -6.95 -21.34
CA HIS A 270 12.49 -5.72 -20.79
C HIS A 270 13.60 -5.17 -21.70
N ALA A 271 13.21 -4.60 -22.85
CA ALA A 271 14.14 -4.11 -23.87
C ALA A 271 15.21 -3.14 -23.33
N ASP A 272 14.82 -2.19 -22.48
CA ASP A 272 15.75 -1.19 -21.93
C ASP A 272 16.77 -1.82 -20.97
N VAL A 273 16.35 -2.86 -20.22
CA VAL A 273 17.25 -3.63 -19.36
C VAL A 273 18.22 -4.47 -20.19
N VAL A 274 17.76 -5.06 -21.29
CA VAL A 274 18.62 -5.79 -22.24
C VAL A 274 19.68 -4.86 -22.83
N ASP A 275 19.27 -3.67 -23.29
CA ASP A 275 20.16 -2.66 -23.88
C ASP A 275 21.24 -2.23 -22.86
N GLU A 276 20.84 -1.97 -21.62
CA GLU A 276 21.74 -1.57 -20.55
C GLU A 276 22.76 -2.65 -20.19
N ILE A 277 22.31 -3.90 -20.01
CA ILE A 277 23.21 -5.02 -19.70
C ILE A 277 24.23 -5.20 -20.83
N LEU A 278 23.78 -5.17 -22.08
CA LEU A 278 24.68 -5.34 -23.22
C LEU A 278 25.63 -4.14 -23.38
N CYS A 279 25.19 -2.92 -23.10
CA CYS A 279 26.05 -1.74 -23.06
C CYS A 279 27.15 -1.86 -21.99
N TYR A 280 26.80 -2.37 -20.81
CA TYR A 280 27.76 -2.63 -19.73
C TYR A 280 28.81 -3.68 -20.14
N LEU A 281 28.37 -4.80 -20.72
CA LEU A 281 29.24 -5.92 -21.10
C LEU A 281 30.15 -5.64 -22.31
N ARG A 282 29.77 -4.72 -23.21
CA ARG A 282 30.59 -4.35 -24.39
C ARG A 282 31.98 -3.79 -24.04
N LYS A 283 32.29 -3.51 -22.77
CA LYS A 283 33.65 -3.15 -22.35
C LYS A 283 34.66 -4.31 -22.46
N ASP A 284 34.20 -5.57 -22.34
CA ASP A 284 35.09 -6.76 -22.32
C ASP A 284 34.51 -8.00 -23.05
N TYR A 285 33.32 -7.94 -23.64
CA TYR A 285 32.56 -9.14 -23.99
C TYR A 285 32.02 -9.14 -25.45
N PHE A 286 32.34 -10.20 -26.21
CA PHE A 286 31.77 -10.44 -27.53
C PHE A 286 30.40 -11.14 -27.39
N ILE A 287 29.34 -10.46 -27.83
CA ILE A 287 27.93 -10.91 -27.70
C ILE A 287 27.68 -12.31 -28.30
N GLY A 288 28.47 -12.67 -29.32
CA GLY A 288 28.42 -14.01 -29.92
C GLY A 288 28.69 -15.15 -28.94
N PHE A 289 29.39 -14.91 -27.83
CA PHE A 289 29.75 -15.96 -26.87
C PHE A 289 28.67 -16.21 -25.79
N ALA A 290 27.96 -15.17 -25.32
CA ALA A 290 26.91 -15.30 -24.30
C ALA A 290 25.68 -16.04 -24.83
N LEU A 291 25.34 -15.78 -26.09
CA LEU A 291 24.24 -16.47 -26.73
C LEU A 291 24.65 -17.86 -27.22
N GLN A 292 25.94 -18.22 -27.29
CA GLN A 292 26.38 -19.49 -27.87
C GLN A 292 26.11 -20.74 -27.01
N LYS A 293 26.03 -20.61 -25.68
CA LYS A 293 25.71 -21.78 -24.82
C LYS A 293 24.23 -22.20 -24.93
N HIS A 294 23.31 -21.25 -25.08
CA HIS A 294 21.86 -21.51 -25.19
C HIS A 294 21.14 -20.54 -26.17
N PRO A 295 21.54 -20.47 -27.45
CA PRO A 295 21.02 -19.49 -28.42
C PRO A 295 19.58 -19.78 -28.81
N VAL A 296 19.24 -21.07 -28.84
CA VAL A 296 17.98 -21.59 -29.36
C VAL A 296 16.82 -21.17 -28.48
N THR A 297 16.96 -21.29 -27.16
CA THR A 297 15.85 -21.08 -26.22
C THR A 297 15.55 -19.61 -25.99
N THR A 298 16.55 -18.76 -25.75
CA THR A 298 16.31 -17.34 -25.39
C THR A 298 15.61 -16.58 -26.53
N LEU A 299 16.10 -16.75 -27.76
CA LEU A 299 15.55 -16.06 -28.90
C LEU A 299 14.18 -16.62 -29.31
N GLU A 300 14.00 -17.95 -29.24
CA GLU A 300 12.70 -18.60 -29.46
C GLU A 300 11.64 -18.09 -28.47
N TYR A 301 11.97 -17.94 -27.18
CA TYR A 301 11.04 -17.36 -26.20
C TYR A 301 10.73 -15.88 -26.49
N THR A 302 11.72 -15.05 -26.85
CA THR A 302 11.45 -13.63 -27.20
C THR A 302 10.52 -13.48 -28.40
N VAL A 303 10.69 -14.34 -29.41
CA VAL A 303 9.87 -14.36 -30.62
C VAL A 303 8.47 -14.90 -30.31
N ARG A 304 8.38 -16.01 -29.57
CA ARG A 304 7.09 -16.58 -29.12
C ARG A 304 6.26 -15.61 -28.30
N ASN A 305 6.90 -14.84 -27.42
CA ASN A 305 6.23 -13.86 -26.56
C ASN A 305 5.99 -12.51 -27.28
N GLY A 306 6.43 -12.35 -28.53
CA GLY A 306 6.18 -11.15 -29.33
C GLY A 306 6.96 -9.90 -28.89
N HIS A 307 8.10 -10.06 -28.22
CA HIS A 307 8.90 -8.95 -27.69
C HIS A 307 9.77 -8.29 -28.79
N THR A 308 9.13 -7.64 -29.76
CA THR A 308 9.78 -7.03 -30.94
C THR A 308 10.84 -5.98 -30.59
N LYS A 309 10.62 -5.19 -29.53
CA LYS A 309 11.60 -4.20 -29.03
C LYS A 309 12.90 -4.87 -28.55
N VAL A 310 12.80 -6.01 -27.87
CA VAL A 310 13.98 -6.78 -27.43
C VAL A 310 14.76 -7.28 -28.64
N ILE A 311 14.07 -7.79 -29.67
CA ILE A 311 14.71 -8.25 -30.92
C ILE A 311 15.47 -7.09 -31.58
N ALA A 312 14.86 -5.91 -31.65
CA ALA A 312 15.51 -4.72 -32.20
C ALA A 312 16.79 -4.34 -31.42
N VAL A 313 16.73 -4.35 -30.08
CA VAL A 313 17.90 -4.14 -29.22
C VAL A 313 19.00 -5.16 -29.50
N LEU A 314 18.67 -6.45 -29.54
CA LEU A 314 19.64 -7.51 -29.81
C LEU A 314 20.32 -7.35 -31.19
N LEU A 315 19.54 -7.01 -32.23
CA LEU A 315 20.08 -6.77 -33.59
C LEU A 315 21.02 -5.54 -33.62
N ARG A 316 20.67 -4.43 -32.96
CA ARG A 316 21.54 -3.25 -32.82
C ARG A 316 22.86 -3.57 -32.11
N HIS A 317 22.84 -4.58 -31.26
CA HIS A 317 24.00 -5.07 -30.53
C HIS A 317 24.79 -6.15 -31.31
N GLY A 318 24.43 -6.46 -32.55
CA GLY A 318 25.20 -7.34 -33.43
C GLY A 318 24.77 -8.81 -33.39
N LEU A 319 23.55 -9.11 -32.93
CA LEU A 319 22.96 -10.44 -33.09
C LEU A 319 22.83 -10.77 -34.59
N ASP A 320 23.36 -11.91 -35.02
CA ASP A 320 23.20 -12.39 -36.39
C ASP A 320 21.74 -12.85 -36.61
N PRO A 321 20.97 -12.20 -37.52
CA PRO A 321 19.58 -12.57 -37.81
C PRO A 321 19.45 -13.93 -38.49
N THR A 322 20.55 -14.55 -38.91
CA THR A 322 20.61 -15.88 -39.54
C THR A 322 20.96 -17.00 -38.57
N THR A 323 21.22 -16.68 -37.29
CA THR A 323 21.51 -17.66 -36.24
C THR A 323 20.38 -18.69 -36.17
N LYS A 324 20.66 -19.94 -36.55
CA LYS A 324 19.63 -20.99 -36.61
C LYS A 324 19.24 -21.44 -35.20
N THR A 325 18.04 -21.09 -34.77
CA THR A 325 17.44 -21.66 -33.56
C THR A 325 16.60 -22.88 -33.92
N GLY A 326 17.23 -24.06 -33.97
CA GLY A 326 16.53 -25.35 -34.14
C GLY A 326 15.38 -25.34 -35.16
N HIS A 327 14.13 -25.26 -34.67
CA HIS A 327 12.89 -25.41 -35.45
C HIS A 327 12.13 -24.13 -35.81
N CYS A 328 12.63 -22.92 -35.52
CA CYS A 328 11.98 -21.68 -35.95
C CYS A 328 13.00 -20.68 -36.49
N CYS A 329 12.76 -20.16 -37.68
CA CYS A 329 13.45 -18.96 -38.15
C CYS A 329 13.03 -17.78 -37.25
N ILE A 330 13.99 -16.96 -36.85
CA ILE A 330 13.86 -15.85 -35.88
C ILE A 330 12.74 -14.87 -36.26
N LEU A 331 12.40 -14.81 -37.54
CA LEU A 331 11.34 -14.00 -38.10
C LEU A 331 10.31 -14.93 -38.75
N PRO A 332 9.00 -14.74 -38.53
CA PRO A 332 7.98 -15.52 -39.24
C PRO A 332 8.23 -15.43 -40.76
N PRO A 333 7.93 -16.47 -41.56
CA PRO A 333 8.27 -16.50 -42.99
C PRO A 333 7.80 -15.28 -43.81
N LYS A 334 6.76 -14.57 -43.34
CA LYS A 334 6.27 -13.32 -43.93
C LYS A 334 7.20 -12.10 -43.72
N TRP A 335 8.11 -12.17 -42.76
CA TRP A 335 9.08 -11.12 -42.39
C TRP A 335 10.50 -11.46 -42.87
N VAL A 336 10.70 -12.56 -43.59
CA VAL A 336 11.98 -12.94 -44.22
C VAL A 336 11.83 -12.85 -45.73
N THR A 337 11.83 -11.63 -46.25
CA THR A 337 12.13 -11.36 -47.65
C THR A 337 13.49 -10.65 -47.69
N GLN A 338 14.22 -10.75 -48.81
CA GLN A 338 15.49 -10.02 -48.99
C GLN A 338 15.34 -8.51 -48.69
N LYS A 339 14.12 -7.98 -48.89
CA LYS A 339 13.71 -6.62 -48.56
C LYS A 339 13.62 -6.36 -47.05
N SER A 340 13.04 -7.25 -46.25
CA SER A 340 12.93 -7.05 -44.80
C SER A 340 14.26 -7.23 -44.08
N LEU A 341 15.15 -8.10 -44.56
CA LEU A 341 16.55 -8.17 -44.10
C LEU A 341 17.33 -6.89 -44.43
N SER A 342 17.09 -6.29 -45.61
CA SER A 342 17.67 -4.99 -45.96
C SER A 342 17.10 -3.83 -45.12
N CYS A 343 15.81 -3.86 -44.77
CA CYS A 343 15.19 -2.88 -43.88
C CYS A 343 15.70 -3.01 -42.43
N LEU A 344 15.90 -4.22 -41.93
CA LEU A 344 16.45 -4.47 -40.58
C LEU A 344 17.93 -4.06 -40.49
N SER A 345 18.72 -4.33 -41.54
CA SER A 345 20.10 -3.82 -41.71
C SER A 345 20.15 -2.29 -41.74
N ASN A 346 19.19 -1.65 -42.40
CA ASN A 346 19.09 -0.19 -42.46
C ASN A 346 18.52 0.45 -41.17
N MET A 347 17.80 -0.28 -40.33
CA MET A 347 17.37 0.18 -39.00
C MET A 347 18.45 0.01 -37.92
N ALA A 348 19.48 -0.81 -38.19
CA ALA A 348 20.60 -1.07 -37.29
C ALA A 348 21.82 -0.15 -37.55
N ARG A 349 21.85 0.53 -38.71
CA ARG A 349 22.75 1.65 -39.01
C ARG A 349 22.09 2.96 -38.61
#